data_AF-A0A846BME8-F1
#
_entry.id   AF-A0A846BME8-F1
#
_cell.length_a   1.000
_cell.length_b   1.000
_cell.length_c   1.000
_cell.angle_alpha   90.00
_cell.angle_beta   90.00
_cell.angle_gamma   90.00
#
_symmetry.space_group_name_H-M   'P 1'
#
loop_
_entity.id
_entity.type
_entity.pdbx_description
1 polymer ?
#
loop_
_entity_poly.entity_id
_entity_poly.type
_entity_poly.pdbx_seq_one_letter_code
_entity_poly.pdbx_strand_id
1 'polypeptide(L)'
;MRLFLILASIIALLAIVFALQNAVSIEIALGIWRFEESLALVLLLVLTVGFLIGLLVSIPAIAKKELKILSHKKRVVELENKLSANIERISSQRKRIDYLEGNIKQEPDVSAVNEMESSWQEFLEND
;
A
#
# COMPACT_ATOMS: atom_id res chain seq x y z
N MET A 1 -19.80 -6.30 -0.04
CA MET A 1 -19.85 -7.78 -0.15
C MET A 1 -21.27 -8.34 -0.04
N ARG A 2 -22.09 -7.96 0.96
CA ARG A 2 -23.46 -8.47 1.11
C ARG A 2 -24.40 -8.16 -0.06
N LEU A 3 -24.30 -6.97 -0.66
CA LEU A 3 -25.07 -6.58 -1.84
C LEU A 3 -24.81 -7.48 -3.06
N PHE A 4 -23.56 -7.90 -3.29
CA PHE A 4 -23.23 -8.81 -4.39
C PHE A 4 -23.84 -10.20 -4.18
N LEU A 5 -23.89 -10.70 -2.94
CA LEU A 5 -24.54 -11.97 -2.63
C LEU A 5 -26.05 -11.91 -2.86
N ILE A 6 -26.69 -10.82 -2.45
CA ILE A 6 -28.12 -10.60 -2.69
C ILE A 6 -28.40 -10.54 -4.20
N LEU A 7 -27.63 -9.76 -4.95
CA LEU A 7 -27.79 -9.63 -6.39
C LEU A 7 -27.54 -10.94 -7.14
N ALA A 8 -26.49 -11.68 -6.76
CA ALA A 8 -26.20 -13.00 -7.33
C ALA A 8 -27.34 -14.00 -7.05
N SER A 9 -27.93 -13.96 -5.85
CA SER A 9 -29.08 -14.81 -5.50
C SER A 9 -30.32 -14.49 -6.33
N ILE A 10 -30.59 -13.21 -6.57
CA ILE A 10 -31.69 -12.78 -7.46
C ILE A 10 -31.46 -13.28 -8.89
N ILE A 11 -30.24 -13.11 -9.41
CA ILE A 11 -29.89 -13.59 -10.76
C ILE A 11 -30.01 -15.12 -10.84
N ALA A 12 -29.58 -15.86 -9.82
CA ALA A 12 -29.71 -17.32 -9.76
C ALA A 12 -31.18 -17.75 -9.77
N LEU A 13 -32.05 -17.10 -8.98
CA LEU A 13 -33.50 -17.34 -8.99
C LEU A 13 -34.10 -17.07 -10.37
N LEU A 14 -33.75 -15.95 -11.01
CA LEU A 14 -34.21 -15.62 -12.35
C LEU A 14 -33.75 -16.66 -13.38
N ALA A 15 -32.51 -17.16 -13.27
CA ALA A 15 -32.00 -18.21 -14.15
C ALA A 15 -32.78 -19.53 -13.99
N ILE A 16 -33.12 -19.91 -12.75
CA ILE A 16 -33.96 -21.09 -12.47
C ILE A 16 -35.36 -20.91 -13.09
N VAL A 17 -35.99 -19.77 -12.87
CA VAL A 17 -37.32 -19.46 -13.42
C VAL A 17 -37.28 -19.47 -14.95
N PHE A 18 -36.24 -18.87 -15.55
CA PHE A 18 -36.01 -18.87 -16.98
C PHE A 18 -35.82 -20.29 -17.53
N ALA A 19 -35.06 -21.14 -16.84
CA ALA A 19 -34.89 -22.54 -17.21
C ALA A 19 -36.23 -23.30 -17.16
N LEU A 20 -37.00 -23.15 -16.08
CA LEU A 20 -38.29 -23.83 -15.92
C LEU A 20 -39.33 -23.38 -16.95
N GLN A 21 -39.34 -22.10 -17.33
CA GLN A 21 -40.26 -21.59 -18.36
C GLN A 21 -39.86 -21.98 -19.78
N ASN A 22 -38.57 -22.19 -20.05
CA ASN A 22 -38.04 -22.55 -21.36
C ASN A 22 -37.73 -24.04 -21.48
N ALA A 23 -38.44 -24.89 -20.72
CA ALA A 23 -38.23 -26.34 -20.68
C ALA A 23 -38.75 -27.09 -21.93
N VAL A 24 -38.97 -26.39 -23.05
CA VAL A 24 -39.34 -26.99 -24.33
C VAL A 24 -38.16 -27.79 -24.87
N SER A 25 -38.40 -29.06 -25.22
CA SER A 25 -37.40 -29.92 -25.86
C SER A 25 -37.13 -29.42 -27.27
N ILE A 26 -35.87 -29.09 -27.53
CA ILE A 26 -35.41 -28.62 -28.84
C ILE A 26 -34.27 -29.55 -29.26
N GLU A 27 -34.27 -29.99 -30.52
CA GLU A 27 -33.13 -30.72 -31.07
C GLU A 27 -31.90 -29.81 -31.14
N ILE A 28 -30.81 -30.24 -30.52
CA ILE A 28 -29.53 -29.54 -30.54
C ILE A 28 -28.53 -30.40 -31.29
N ALA A 29 -28.06 -29.88 -32.43
CA ALA A 29 -27.01 -30.49 -33.24
C ALA A 29 -25.67 -29.81 -32.95
N LEU A 30 -24.80 -30.48 -32.19
CA LEU A 30 -23.40 -30.07 -31.94
C LEU A 30 -22.49 -30.80 -32.91
N GLY A 31 -22.40 -30.31 -34.14
CA GLY A 31 -21.61 -30.93 -35.21
C GLY A 31 -22.16 -32.32 -35.57
N ILE A 32 -21.47 -33.38 -35.12
CA ILE A 32 -21.84 -34.78 -35.42
C ILE A 32 -22.87 -35.33 -34.40
N TRP A 33 -23.04 -34.66 -33.26
CA TRP A 33 -23.84 -35.15 -32.16
C TRP A 33 -25.21 -34.46 -32.17
N ARG A 34 -26.28 -35.25 -32.11
CA ARG A 34 -27.66 -34.75 -32.00
C ARG A 34 -28.23 -35.20 -30.67
N PHE A 35 -28.74 -34.25 -29.92
CA PHE A 35 -29.36 -34.49 -28.63
C PHE A 35 -30.73 -33.82 -28.61
N GLU A 36 -31.76 -34.59 -28.24
CA GLU A 36 -33.08 -34.05 -27.90
C GLU A 36 -33.10 -33.75 -26.40
N GLU A 37 -32.59 -32.58 -26.04
CA GLU A 37 -32.51 -32.16 -24.65
C GLU A 37 -33.32 -30.88 -24.43
N SER A 38 -33.69 -30.64 -23.17
CA SER A 38 -34.40 -29.42 -22.82
C SER A 38 -33.51 -28.20 -23.03
N LEU A 39 -34.01 -27.17 -23.74
CA LEU A 39 -33.29 -25.91 -23.96
C LEU A 39 -32.79 -25.30 -22.65
N ALA A 40 -33.57 -25.48 -21.58
CA ALA A 40 -33.25 -25.11 -20.21
C ALA A 40 -31.90 -25.64 -19.72
N LEU A 41 -31.59 -26.92 -19.99
CA LEU A 41 -30.35 -27.55 -19.54
C LEU A 41 -29.14 -26.95 -20.25
N VAL A 42 -29.26 -26.67 -21.55
CA VAL A 42 -28.19 -26.06 -22.33
C VAL A 42 -27.92 -24.63 -21.89
N LEU A 43 -28.98 -23.85 -21.62
CA LEU A 43 -28.84 -22.51 -21.06
C LEU A 43 -28.16 -22.53 -19.69
N LEU A 44 -28.53 -23.47 -18.82
CA LEU A 44 -27.90 -23.62 -17.51
C LEU A 44 -26.44 -24.04 -17.62
N LEU A 45 -26.10 -24.92 -18.57
CA LEU A 45 -24.73 -25.34 -18.84
C LEU A 45 -23.88 -24.17 -19.37
N VAL A 46 -24.38 -23.42 -20.35
CA VAL A 46 -23.64 -22.27 -20.89
C VAL A 46 -23.46 -21.18 -19.82
N LEU A 47 -24.49 -20.92 -19.00
CA LEU A 47 -24.40 -19.95 -17.90
C LEU A 47 -23.35 -20.38 -16.87
N THR A 48 -23.36 -21.64 -16.44
CA THR A 48 -22.41 -22.16 -15.46
C THR A 48 -20.97 -22.13 -15.99
N VAL A 49 -20.76 -22.51 -17.24
CA VAL A 49 -19.46 -22.41 -17.91
C VAL A 49 -19.01 -20.95 -18.01
N GLY A 50 -19.88 -20.04 -18.46
CA GLY A 50 -19.59 -18.62 -18.52
C GLY A 50 -19.22 -18.01 -17.16
N PHE A 51 -19.92 -18.43 -16.10
CA PHE A 51 -19.63 -18.02 -14.73
C PHE A 51 -18.26 -18.54 -14.26
N LEU A 52 -17.94 -19.81 -14.52
CA LEU A 52 -16.64 -20.42 -14.20
C LEU A 52 -15.50 -19.68 -14.91
N ILE A 53 -15.67 -19.35 -16.19
CA ILE A 53 -14.69 -18.57 -16.95
C ILE A 53 -14.53 -17.17 -16.33
N GLY A 54 -15.64 -16.50 -16.01
CA GLY A 54 -15.61 -15.19 -15.36
C GLY A 54 -14.87 -15.20 -14.01
N LEU A 55 -15.06 -16.25 -13.20
CA LEU A 55 -14.31 -16.45 -11.97
C LEU A 55 -12.83 -16.63 -12.23
N LEU A 56 -12.47 -17.48 -13.20
CA LEU A 56 -11.08 -17.77 -13.53
C LEU A 56 -10.33 -16.50 -14.00
N VAL A 57 -10.98 -15.69 -14.83
CA VAL A 57 -10.46 -14.38 -15.29
C VAL A 57 -10.36 -13.37 -14.14
N SER A 58 -11.17 -13.50 -13.09
CA SER A 58 -11.17 -12.58 -11.94
C SER A 58 -10.04 -12.83 -10.94
N ILE A 59 -9.45 -14.04 -10.91
CA ILE A 59 -8.33 -14.41 -10.02
C ILE A 59 -7.14 -13.43 -10.11
N PRO A 60 -6.57 -13.11 -11.29
CA PRO A 60 -5.44 -12.18 -11.38
C PRO A 60 -5.79 -10.76 -10.91
N ALA A 61 -7.05 -10.34 -11.05
CA ALA A 61 -7.49 -9.01 -10.61
C ALA A 61 -7.50 -8.89 -9.07
N ILE A 62 -7.81 -9.98 -8.36
CA ILE A 62 -7.81 -10.03 -6.89
C ILE A 62 -6.37 -10.16 -6.37
N ALA A 63 -5.56 -11.04 -6.97
CA ALA A 63 -4.17 -11.26 -6.56
C ALA A 63 -3.31 -9.97 -6.63
N LYS A 64 -3.50 -9.16 -7.68
CA LYS A 64 -2.79 -7.87 -7.84
C LYS A 64 -3.12 -6.87 -6.72
N LYS A 65 -4.34 -6.91 -6.17
CA LYS A 65 -4.76 -6.01 -5.09
C LYS A 65 -4.03 -6.37 -3.79
N GLU A 66 -3.95 -7.65 -3.45
CA GLU A 66 -3.25 -8.13 -2.25
C GLU A 66 -1.76 -7.78 -2.28
N LEU A 67 -1.08 -8.00 -3.41
CA LEU A 67 0.32 -7.60 -3.58
C LEU A 67 0.52 -6.09 -3.40
N LYS A 68 -0.39 -5.29 -3.95
CA LYS A 68 -0.32 -3.82 -3.81
C LYS A 68 -0.55 -3.39 -2.36
N ILE A 69 -1.47 -4.03 -1.64
CA ILE A 69 -1.70 -3.78 -0.20
C ILE A 69 -0.44 -4.08 0.62
N LEU A 70 0.23 -5.21 0.36
CA LEU A 70 1.50 -5.54 1.03
C LEU A 70 2.59 -4.51 0.73
N SER A 71 2.68 -4.04 -0.52
CA SER A 71 3.64 -2.99 -0.90
C SER A 71 3.36 -1.66 -0.20
N HIS A 72 2.08 -1.30 -0.04
CA HIS A 72 1.68 -0.09 0.68
C HIS A 72 1.99 -0.19 2.17
N LYS A 73 1.72 -1.33 2.81
CA LYS A 73 2.10 -1.55 4.22
C LYS A 73 3.60 -1.41 4.44
N LYS A 74 4.44 -1.96 3.55
CA LYS A 74 5.90 -1.79 3.65
C LYS A 74 6.33 -0.34 3.53
N ARG A 75 5.73 0.43 2.62
CA ARG A 75 6.01 1.86 2.47
C ARG A 75 5.61 2.67 3.70
N VAL A 76 4.50 2.33 4.35
CA VAL A 76 4.09 2.99 5.60
C VAL A 76 5.17 2.80 6.67
N VAL A 77 5.60 1.56 6.91
CA VAL A 77 6.66 1.27 7.89
C VAL A 77 7.98 1.96 7.54
N GLU A 78 8.36 1.98 6.26
CA GLU A 78 9.56 2.69 5.82
C GLU A 78 9.48 4.20 6.09
N LEU A 79 8.32 4.81 5.82
CA LEU A 79 8.09 6.24 6.07
C LEU A 79 8.08 6.55 7.56
N GLU A 80 7.47 5.70 8.39
CA GLU A 80 7.50 5.82 9.85
C GLU A 80 8.93 5.74 10.38
N ASN A 81 9.75 4.82 9.88
CA ASN A 81 11.16 4.71 10.26
C ASN A 81 11.97 5.96 9.85
N LYS A 82 11.75 6.47 8.63
CA LYS A 82 12.40 7.72 8.17
C LYS A 82 11.99 8.92 9.02
N LEU A 83 10.72 9.00 9.41
CA LEU A 83 10.23 10.06 10.28
C LEU A 83 10.93 10.01 11.66
N SER A 84 10.98 8.83 12.28
CA SER A 84 11.67 8.62 13.55
C SER A 84 13.16 8.99 13.48
N ALA A 85 13.86 8.56 12.43
CA ALA A 85 15.26 8.91 12.21
C ALA A 85 15.47 10.43 12.03
N ASN A 86 14.55 11.11 11.35
CA ASN A 86 14.61 12.57 11.19
C ASN A 86 14.35 13.30 12.50
N ILE A 87 13.40 12.83 13.32
CA ILE A 87 13.14 13.39 14.66
C ILE A 87 14.39 13.27 15.54
N GLU A 88 15.03 12.10 15.53
CA GLU A 88 16.27 11.88 16.27
C GLU A 88 17.38 12.83 15.80
N ARG A 89 17.56 12.97 14.48
CA ARG A 89 18.49 13.94 13.90
C ARG A 89 18.22 15.37 14.34
N ILE A 90 16.98 15.83 14.26
CA ILE A 90 16.59 17.18 14.71
C ILE A 90 16.89 17.36 16.19
N SER A 91 16.63 16.35 17.03
CA SER A 91 16.93 16.40 18.46
C SER A 91 18.43 16.51 18.73
N SER A 92 19.27 15.79 17.97
CA SER A 92 20.73 15.85 18.09
C SER A 92 21.28 17.20 17.64
N GLN A 93 20.74 17.76 16.56
CA GLN A 93 21.10 19.09 16.06
C GLN A 93 20.73 20.16 17.09
N ARG A 94 19.53 20.07 17.69
CA ARG A 94 19.10 20.99 18.75
C ARG A 94 20.04 20.95 19.95
N LYS A 95 20.38 19.77 20.47
CA LYS A 95 21.35 19.63 21.57
C LYS A 95 22.69 20.28 21.26
N ARG A 96 23.16 20.15 20.01
CA ARG A 96 24.42 20.75 19.57
C ARG A 96 24.34 22.27 19.48
N ILE A 97 23.22 22.82 19.02
CA ILE A 97 22.96 24.27 19.05
C ILE A 97 22.98 24.76 20.50
N ASP A 98 22.23 24.11 21.40
CA ASP A 98 22.16 24.50 22.82
C ASP A 98 23.55 24.46 23.50
N TYR A 99 24.36 23.45 23.18
CA TYR A 99 25.75 23.35 23.66
C TYR A 99 26.62 24.51 23.16
N LEU A 100 26.53 24.84 21.87
CA LEU A 100 27.30 25.94 21.29
C LEU A 100 26.85 27.30 21.85
N GLU A 101 25.55 27.53 21.99
CA GLU A 101 25.02 28.75 22.62
C GLU A 101 25.47 28.90 24.08
N GLY A 102 25.52 27.79 24.82
CA GLY A 102 26.07 27.75 26.17
C GLY A 102 27.54 28.19 26.22
N ASN A 103 28.37 27.68 25.30
CA ASN A 103 29.78 28.03 25.21
C ASN A 103 30.00 29.46 24.69
N ILE A 104 29.13 29.98 23.83
CA ILE A 104 29.19 31.37 23.32
C ILE A 104 28.76 32.38 24.40
N LYS A 105 27.85 32.00 25.32
CA LYS A 105 27.44 32.85 26.44
C LYS A 105 28.48 32.95 27.56
N GLN A 106 29.46 32.06 27.59
CA GLN A 106 30.65 32.28 28.40
C GLN A 106 31.44 33.41 27.72
N GLU A 107 31.56 34.56 28.40
CA GLU A 107 32.38 35.68 27.95
C GLU A 107 33.75 35.13 27.55
N PRO A 108 34.29 35.47 26.36
CA PRO A 108 35.56 34.90 25.91
C PRO A 108 36.58 35.08 27.02
N ASP A 109 37.28 34.00 27.39
CA ASP A 109 38.34 34.05 28.39
C ASP A 109 39.50 34.88 27.85
N VAL A 110 39.36 36.21 27.96
CA VAL A 110 40.35 37.21 27.57
C VAL A 110 41.53 37.23 28.54
N SER A 111 41.51 36.44 29.63
CA SER A 111 42.63 36.34 30.57
C SER A 111 43.88 35.81 29.85
N ALA A 112 43.74 34.75 29.05
CA ALA A 112 44.85 34.19 28.29
C ALA A 112 45.35 35.13 27.18
N VAL A 113 44.47 35.94 26.60
CA VAL A 113 44.83 36.95 25.59
C VAL A 113 45.57 38.12 26.24
N ASN A 114 45.06 38.61 27.38
CA ASN A 114 45.65 39.70 28.14
C ASN A 114 47.01 39.31 28.76
N GLU A 115 47.15 38.08 29.27
CA GLU A 115 48.43 37.55 29.77
C GLU A 115 49.47 37.44 28.66
N MET A 116 49.05 36.96 27.48
CA MET A 116 49.92 36.87 26.31
C MET A 116 50.32 38.27 25.84
N GLU A 117 49.39 39.22 25.77
CA GLU A 117 49.67 40.62 25.43
C GLU A 117 50.64 41.26 26.43
N SER A 118 50.48 41.03 27.74
CA SER A 118 51.44 41.52 28.75
C SER A 118 52.83 40.92 28.59
N SER A 119 52.93 39.63 28.24
CA SER A 119 54.23 38.98 27.99
C SER A 119 54.92 39.49 26.73
N TRP A 120 54.14 39.78 25.67
CA TRP A 120 54.67 40.41 24.46
C TRP A 120 55.12 41.85 24.70
N GLN A 121 54.42 42.61 25.54
CA GLN A 121 54.82 43.98 25.91
C GLN A 121 56.10 43.98 26.75
N GLU A 122 56.20 43.09 27.75
CA GLU A 122 57.40 42.94 28.60
C GLU A 122 58.64 42.52 27.78
N PHE A 123 58.44 41.70 26.73
CA PHE A 123 59.51 41.34 25.81
C PHE A 123 59.99 42.52 24.95
N LEU A 124 59.09 43.38 24.48
CA LEU A 124 59.43 44.55 23.66
C LEU A 124 60.08 45.69 24.47
N GLU A 125 59.92 45.71 25.79
CA GLU A 125 60.45 46.75 26.68
C GLU A 125 61.86 46.42 27.23
N ASN A 126 62.33 45.18 27.03
CA ASN A 126 63.61 44.65 27.56
C ASN A 126 64.74 44.49 26.51
N ASP A 127 64.53 44.92 25.25
CA ASP A 127 65.53 44.98 24.16
C ASP A 127 65.86 46.45 23.79
#